data_AF-A0AAV4AHI2-F1
#
_entry.id   AF-A0AAV4AHI2-F1
#
_cell.length_a   1.000
_cell.length_b   1.000
_cell.length_c   1.000
_cell.angle_alpha   90.00
_cell.angle_beta   90.00
_cell.angle_gamma   90.00
#
_symmetry.space_group_name_H-M   'P 1'
#
loop_
_entity.id
_entity.type
_entity.pdbx_description
1 polymer ?
#
loop_
_entity_poly.entity_id
_entity_poly.type
_entity_poly.pdbx_seq_one_letter_code
_entity_poly.pdbx_strand_id
1 'polypeptide(L)'
;MKQDSDYYEHFYGDLEPYVHYWPIKHDLSDLLETVRWAKRNDATMQEVARNGQEFARKNLDPANIMCYHVRLLQEYSQLLRSKPKITDDFDLVEHPKQTHPCKCNKRKKPLREEL
;
A
#
# COMPACT_ATOMS: atom_id res chain seq x y z
N MET A 1 6.38 9.93 13.74
CA MET A 1 6.95 11.07 12.99
C MET A 1 7.38 10.55 11.64
N LYS A 2 7.34 11.37 10.58
CA LYS A 2 7.75 11.00 9.22
C LYS A 2 8.64 12.10 8.65
N GLN A 3 9.80 11.74 8.11
CA GLN A 3 10.67 12.67 7.41
C GLN A 3 10.08 13.00 6.04
N ASP A 4 10.22 14.27 5.65
CA ASP A 4 9.91 14.74 4.31
C ASP A 4 10.89 14.13 3.30
N SER A 5 10.37 13.69 2.17
CA SER A 5 11.09 12.87 1.21
C SER A 5 10.33 12.82 -0.11
N ASP A 6 11.07 12.80 -1.22
CA ASP A 6 10.49 12.64 -2.56
C ASP A 6 9.99 11.20 -2.83
N TYR A 7 10.33 10.24 -1.96
CA TYR A 7 9.86 8.86 -2.06
C TYR A 7 8.41 8.73 -1.58
N TYR A 8 7.58 8.05 -2.36
CA TYR A 8 6.18 7.82 -2.05
C TYR A 8 5.76 6.37 -2.25
N GLU A 9 4.81 5.94 -1.42
CA GLU A 9 4.05 4.71 -1.63
C GLU A 9 2.62 5.08 -2.03
N HIS A 10 1.88 4.11 -2.58
CA HIS A 10 0.54 4.35 -3.14
C HIS A 10 -0.46 4.94 -2.14
N PHE A 11 -0.29 4.71 -0.84
CA PHE A 11 -1.19 5.19 0.21
C PHE A 11 -0.72 6.49 0.89
N TYR A 12 0.46 7.03 0.54
CA TYR A 12 0.96 8.24 1.20
C TYR A 12 0.09 9.46 0.93
N GLY A 13 -0.60 9.51 -0.22
CA GLY A 13 -1.53 10.58 -0.55
C GLY A 13 -2.73 10.69 0.40
N ASP A 14 -3.06 9.60 1.09
CA ASP A 14 -4.16 9.54 2.05
C ASP A 14 -3.71 9.88 3.49
N LEU A 15 -2.40 10.07 3.71
CA LEU A 15 -1.85 10.42 5.02
C LEU A 15 -1.75 11.94 5.19
N GLU A 16 -2.57 12.49 6.07
CA GLU A 16 -2.52 13.89 6.45
C GLU A 16 -1.43 14.21 7.51
N PRO A 17 -0.57 15.22 7.26
CA PRO A 17 0.40 15.69 8.24
C PRO A 17 -0.31 16.30 9.45
N TYR A 18 0.28 16.14 10.63
CA TYR A 18 -0.23 16.50 11.95
C TYR A 18 -1.53 15.78 12.38
N VAL A 19 -2.18 15.03 11.50
CA VAL A 19 -3.33 14.18 11.83
C VAL A 19 -2.87 12.74 12.02
N HIS A 20 -2.23 12.15 11.01
CA HIS A 20 -1.77 10.75 11.04
C HIS A 20 -0.29 10.62 11.44
N TYR A 21 0.51 11.65 11.24
CA TYR A 21 1.92 11.66 11.59
C TYR A 21 2.44 13.07 11.84
N TRP A 22 3.56 13.20 12.54
CA TRP A 22 4.27 14.46 12.70
C TRP A 22 5.37 14.62 11.64
N PRO A 23 5.32 15.62 10.75
CA PRO A 23 6.34 15.82 9.72
C PRO A 23 7.67 16.34 10.31
N ILE A 24 8.78 15.96 9.67
CA ILE A 24 10.15 16.41 9.97
C ILE A 24 10.78 16.82 8.64
N LYS A 25 11.57 17.90 8.62
CA LYS A 25 12.22 18.34 7.38
C LYS A 25 13.16 17.28 6.81
N HIS A 26 13.31 17.29 5.49
CA HIS A 26 14.22 16.41 4.77
C HIS A 26 15.67 16.52 5.27
N ASP A 27 16.14 17.72 5.60
CA ASP A 27 17.49 17.97 6.12
C ASP A 27 17.64 17.71 7.64
N LEU A 28 16.57 17.30 8.32
CA LEU A 28 16.49 17.05 9.76
C LEU A 28 16.82 18.27 10.64
N SER A 29 16.83 19.48 10.08
CA SER A 29 17.20 20.70 10.80
C SER A 29 16.27 21.01 12.00
N ASP A 30 15.03 20.53 11.96
CA ASP A 30 14.00 20.71 12.98
C ASP A 30 13.82 19.50 13.91
N LEU A 31 14.61 18.43 13.74
CA LEU A 31 14.43 17.17 14.48
C LEU A 31 14.56 17.36 15.99
N LEU A 32 15.62 18.03 16.46
CA LEU A 32 15.88 18.19 17.89
C LEU A 32 14.82 19.07 18.57
N GLU A 33 14.36 20.11 17.88
CA GLU A 33 13.28 20.98 18.36
C GLU A 33 11.97 20.19 18.45
N THR A 34 11.64 19.44 17.39
CA THR A 34 10.45 18.59 17.31
C THR A 34 10.42 17.57 18.45
N VAL A 35 11.52 16.87 18.72
CA VAL A 35 11.60 15.89 19.82
C VAL A 35 11.41 16.55 21.19
N ARG A 36 12.02 17.71 21.41
CA ARG A 36 11.85 18.48 22.67
C ARG A 36 10.40 18.95 22.84
N TRP A 37 9.77 19.38 21.75
CA TRP A 37 8.36 19.79 21.75
C TRP A 37 7.45 18.59 22.03
N ALA A 38 7.66 17.46 21.35
CA ALA A 38 6.88 16.24 21.52
C ALA A 38 6.89 15.74 22.97
N LYS A 39 8.06 15.76 23.62
CA LYS A 39 8.21 15.40 25.05
C LYS A 39 7.39 16.28 25.99
N ARG A 40 7.10 17.53 25.63
CA ARG A 40 6.27 18.44 26.44
C ARG A 40 4.78 18.37 26.08
N ASN A 41 4.43 17.75 24.95
CA ASN A 41 3.07 17.70 24.40
C ASN A 41 2.67 16.24 24.13
N ASP A 42 2.87 15.38 25.12
CA ASP A 42 2.69 13.93 24.99
C ASP A 42 1.26 13.55 24.58
N ALA A 43 0.24 14.22 25.13
CA ALA A 43 -1.16 13.98 24.80
C ALA A 43 -1.46 14.22 23.31
N THR A 44 -0.94 15.31 22.74
CA THR A 44 -1.09 15.59 21.30
C THR A 44 -0.39 14.53 20.45
N MET A 45 0.83 14.13 20.84
CA MET A 45 1.57 13.10 20.12
C MET A 45 0.88 11.73 20.19
N GLN A 46 0.24 11.42 21.31
CA GLN A 46 -0.54 10.20 21.49
C GLN A 46 -1.78 10.20 20.59
N GLU A 47 -2.47 11.34 20.45
CA GLU A 47 -3.60 11.48 19.53
C GLU A 47 -3.18 11.26 18.08
N VAL A 48 -2.10 11.92 17.62
CA VAL A 48 -1.55 11.73 16.27
C VAL A 48 -1.17 10.26 16.03
N ALA A 49 -0.50 9.63 17.00
CA ALA A 49 -0.12 8.22 16.91
C ALA A 49 -1.35 7.30 16.82
N ARG A 50 -2.40 7.58 17.61
CA ARG A 50 -3.66 6.84 17.58
C ARG A 50 -4.33 6.95 16.21
N ASN A 51 -4.42 8.16 15.66
CA ASN A 51 -5.03 8.42 14.36
C ASN A 51 -4.27 7.68 13.24
N GLY A 52 -2.93 7.75 13.22
CA GLY A 52 -2.12 7.03 12.25
C GLY A 52 -2.28 5.50 12.33
N GLN A 53 -2.34 4.96 13.55
CA GLN A 53 -2.62 3.53 13.75
C GLN A 53 -4.02 3.13 13.28
N GLU A 54 -5.03 3.97 13.55
CA GLU A 54 -6.41 3.72 13.15
C GLU A 54 -6.54 3.76 11.62
N PHE A 55 -5.90 4.72 10.96
CA PHE A 55 -5.80 4.79 9.51
C PHE A 55 -5.20 3.50 8.93
N ALA A 56 -4.04 3.06 9.46
CA ALA A 56 -3.37 1.87 8.96
C ALA A 56 -4.24 0.61 9.15
N ARG A 57 -4.88 0.45 10.30
CA ARG A 57 -5.77 -0.70 10.57
C ARG A 57 -7.00 -0.74 9.66
N LYS A 58 -7.53 0.43 9.28
CA LYS A 58 -8.73 0.55 8.46
C LYS A 58 -8.47 0.42 6.97
N ASN A 59 -7.31 0.91 6.51
CA ASN A 59 -7.05 1.10 5.08
C ASN A 59 -5.88 0.26 4.54
N LEU A 60 -4.97 -0.20 5.39
CA LEU A 60 -3.73 -0.87 4.98
C LEU A 60 -3.65 -2.33 5.45
N ASP A 61 -4.79 -2.95 5.78
CA ASP A 61 -4.82 -4.39 6.01
C ASP A 61 -4.60 -5.17 4.69
N PRO A 62 -4.16 -6.44 4.76
CA PRO A 62 -3.83 -7.21 3.57
C PRO A 62 -4.95 -7.29 2.51
N ALA A 63 -6.22 -7.29 2.91
CA ALA A 63 -7.33 -7.35 1.96
C ALA A 63 -7.45 -6.04 1.17
N ASN A 64 -7.29 -4.90 1.83
CA ASN A 64 -7.30 -3.59 1.18
C ASN A 64 -6.10 -3.41 0.23
N ILE A 65 -4.90 -3.82 0.64
CA ILE A 65 -3.71 -3.78 -0.23
C ILE A 65 -3.90 -4.66 -1.47
N MET A 66 -4.41 -5.88 -1.30
CA MET A 66 -4.70 -6.76 -2.43
C MET A 66 -5.80 -6.19 -3.34
N CYS A 67 -6.82 -5.54 -2.77
CA CYS A 67 -7.87 -4.86 -3.53
C CYS A 67 -7.28 -3.75 -4.41
N TYR A 68 -6.38 -2.92 -3.86
CA TYR A 68 -5.67 -1.90 -4.61
C TYR A 68 -4.90 -2.49 -5.79
N HIS A 69 -4.12 -3.56 -5.59
CA HIS A 69 -3.37 -4.19 -6.67
C HIS A 69 -4.26 -4.80 -7.76
N VAL A 70 -5.35 -5.46 -7.39
CA VAL A 70 -6.32 -5.98 -8.36
C VAL A 70 -6.91 -4.85 -9.18
N ARG A 71 -7.34 -3.75 -8.53
CA ARG A 71 -7.91 -2.61 -9.25
C ARG A 71 -6.88 -1.94 -10.15
N LEU A 72 -5.67 -1.72 -9.65
CA LEU A 72 -4.55 -1.15 -10.41
C LEU A 72 -4.28 -1.93 -11.70
N LEU A 73 -4.13 -3.26 -11.59
CA LEU A 73 -3.86 -4.12 -12.75
C LEU A 73 -5.06 -4.15 -13.72
N GLN A 74 -6.29 -4.12 -13.21
CA GLN A 74 -7.49 -4.03 -14.04
C GLN A 74 -7.54 -2.73 -14.86
N GLU A 75 -7.28 -1.58 -14.23
CA GLU A 75 -7.24 -0.30 -14.94
C GLU A 75 -6.07 -0.21 -15.91
N TYR A 76 -4.88 -0.65 -15.48
CA TYR A 76 -3.70 -0.68 -16.33
C TYR A 76 -3.90 -1.55 -17.57
N SER A 77 -4.61 -2.69 -17.45
CA SER A 77 -4.89 -3.58 -18.58
C SER A 77 -5.66 -2.90 -19.72
N GLN A 78 -6.49 -1.89 -19.41
CA GLN A 78 -7.25 -1.13 -20.40
C GLN A 78 -6.36 -0.20 -21.23
N LEU A 79 -5.16 0.12 -20.74
CA LEU A 79 -4.19 0.97 -21.42
C LEU A 79 -3.30 0.19 -22.40
N LEU A 80 -3.35 -1.15 -22.38
CA LEU A 80 -2.55 -2.00 -23.26
C LEU A 80 -3.03 -1.87 -24.72
N ARG A 81 -2.11 -1.50 -25.62
CA ARG A 81 -2.40 -1.35 -27.05
C ARG A 81 -2.42 -2.68 -27.81
N SER A 82 -1.83 -3.71 -27.23
CA SER A 82 -1.74 -5.04 -27.81
C SER A 82 -1.89 -6.09 -26.72
N LYS A 83 -2.37 -7.27 -27.11
CA LYS A 83 -2.42 -8.42 -26.19
C LYS A 83 -1.00 -8.88 -25.84
N PRO A 84 -0.71 -9.18 -24.56
CA PRO A 84 0.53 -9.83 -24.16
C PRO A 84 0.77 -11.13 -24.94
N LYS A 85 2.04 -11.49 -25.12
CA LYS A 85 2.45 -12.76 -25.73
C LYS A 85 3.38 -13.48 -24.78
N ILE A 86 3.05 -14.74 -24.50
CA ILE A 86 3.89 -15.63 -23.70
C ILE A 86 5.04 -16.13 -24.58
N THR A 87 6.26 -16.05 -24.08
CA THR A 87 7.47 -16.64 -24.69
C THR A 87 7.93 -17.86 -23.89
N ASP A 88 8.78 -18.70 -24.49
CA ASP A 88 9.30 -19.91 -23.85
C ASP A 88 10.23 -19.62 -22.66
N ASP A 89 10.66 -18.37 -22.48
CA ASP A 89 11.51 -17.90 -21.38
C ASP A 89 10.75 -17.63 -20.07
N PHE A 90 9.41 -17.71 -20.06
CA PHE A 90 8.62 -17.51 -18.85
C PHE A 90 8.39 -18.83 -18.10
N ASP A 91 8.79 -18.87 -16.84
CA ASP A 91 8.41 -19.94 -15.93
C ASP A 91 6.97 -19.76 -15.44
N LEU A 92 6.22 -20.87 -15.37
CA LEU A 92 4.89 -20.88 -14.79
C LEU A 92 5.00 -20.72 -13.27
N VAL A 93 4.39 -19.65 -12.73
CA VAL A 93 4.23 -19.47 -11.29
C VAL A 93 2.96 -20.18 -10.83
N GLU A 94 3.12 -21.33 -10.17
CA GLU A 94 1.98 -22.08 -9.65
C GLU A 94 1.29 -21.33 -8.50
N HIS A 95 -0.04 -21.20 -8.60
CA HIS A 95 -0.83 -20.74 -7.45
C HIS A 95 -0.78 -21.79 -6.34
N PRO A 96 -0.50 -21.41 -5.08
CA PRO A 96 -0.55 -22.32 -3.95
C PRO A 96 -1.91 -23.02 -3.90
N LYS A 97 -1.91 -24.32 -3.57
CA LYS A 97 -3.16 -25.08 -3.38
C LYS A 97 -4.01 -24.32 -2.36
N GLN A 98 -5.23 -23.94 -2.78
CA GLN A 98 -6.17 -23.21 -1.92
C GLN A 98 -6.42 -24.03 -0.65
N THR A 99 -5.88 -23.57 0.49
CA THR A 99 -6.09 -24.18 1.80
C THR A 99 -7.42 -23.75 2.42
N HIS A 100 -8.05 -22.70 1.87
CA HIS A 100 -9.29 -22.10 2.35
C HIS A 100 -10.31 -22.05 1.20
N PRO A 101 -11.60 -22.31 1.45
CA PRO A 101 -12.62 -22.35 0.40
C PRO A 101 -12.89 -20.95 -0.17
N CYS A 102 -12.24 -20.59 -1.29
CA CYS A 102 -12.66 -19.41 -2.04
C CYS A 102 -13.96 -19.69 -2.79
N LYS A 103 -14.98 -18.86 -2.59
CA LYS A 103 -16.20 -18.80 -3.44
C LYS A 103 -15.95 -18.06 -4.76
N CYS A 104 -14.76 -18.22 -5.32
CA CYS A 104 -14.36 -17.65 -6.60
C CYS A 104 -15.10 -18.44 -7.70
N ASN A 105 -15.78 -17.76 -8.64
CA ASN A 105 -16.35 -18.43 -9.82
C ASN A 105 -15.20 -18.97 -10.69
N LYS A 106 -14.82 -20.24 -10.48
CA LYS A 106 -13.77 -20.91 -11.26
C LYS A 106 -14.26 -21.11 -12.69
N ARG A 107 -13.90 -20.20 -13.59
CA ARG A 107 -14.05 -20.44 -15.03
C ARG A 107 -13.09 -21.58 -15.40
N LYS A 108 -13.62 -22.70 -15.89
CA LYS A 108 -12.79 -23.74 -16.51
C LYS A 108 -12.31 -23.20 -17.85
N LYS A 109 -11.13 -22.57 -17.87
CA LYS A 109 -10.44 -22.22 -19.12
C LYS A 109 -9.15 -23.02 -19.23
N PRO A 110 -8.72 -23.39 -20.46
CA PRO A 110 -7.49 -24.12 -20.66
C PRO A 110 -6.30 -23.28 -20.20
N LEU A 111 -5.35 -23.95 -19.54
CA LEU A 111 -4.24 -23.39 -18.76
C LEU A 111 -3.31 -22.42 -19.53
N ARG A 112 -3.46 -22.34 -20.87
CA ARG A 112 -2.61 -21.54 -21.77
C ARG A 112 -3.35 -20.42 -22.52
N GLU A 113 -4.67 -20.27 -22.36
CA GLU A 113 -5.44 -19.26 -23.12
C GLU A 113 -5.69 -17.94 -22.37
N GLU A 114 -5.33 -17.84 -21.09
CA GLU A 114 -5.35 -16.57 -20.37
C GLU A 114 -3.93 -16.17 -19.97
N LEU A 115 -3.32 -15.32 -20.81
CA LEU A 115 -2.51 -14.14 -20.46
C LEU A 115 -2.37 -13.26 -21.71
#